data_AF-A0A521PN16-F1
#
_entry.id   AF-A0A521PN16-F1
#
_cell.length_a   1.000
_cell.length_b   1.000
_cell.length_c   1.000
_cell.angle_alpha   90.00
_cell.angle_beta   90.00
_cell.angle_gamma   90.00
#
_symmetry.space_group_name_H-M   'P 1'
#
loop_
_entity.id
_entity.type
_entity.pdbx_description
1 polymer ?
#
loop_
_entity_poly.entity_id
_entity_poly.type
_entity_poly.pdbx_seq_one_letter_code
_entity_poly.pdbx_strand_id
1 'polypeptide(L)' 'MFGRRPNPVFGSDYARARAVLLHARRRAGLSQRALAQALGKANSHVTRIERGQRRIDLLDSSRWRRRSVATRRS' A
#
# COMPACT_ATOMS: atom_id res chain seq x y z
N MET A 1 9.51 31.35 7.79
CA MET A 1 10.32 30.14 7.53
C MET A 1 9.42 28.91 7.58
N PHE A 2 9.17 28.24 6.45
CA PHE A 2 8.48 26.94 6.48
C PHE A 2 9.49 25.86 6.87
N GLY A 3 9.50 25.49 8.16
CA GLY A 3 10.31 24.39 8.66
C GLY A 3 10.08 23.13 7.81
N ARG A 4 11.18 22.52 7.36
CA ARG A 4 11.19 21.29 6.56
C ARG A 4 10.34 20.24 7.28
N ARG A 5 9.09 20.04 6.84
CA ARG A 5 8.20 19.03 7.43
C ARG A 5 8.95 17.69 7.37
N PRO A 6 9.13 16.99 8.51
CA PRO A 6 9.73 15.67 8.50
C PRO A 6 8.96 14.82 7.50
N ASN A 7 9.67 14.17 6.57
CA ASN A 7 9.02 13.43 5.50
C ASN A 7 8.12 12.35 6.14
N PRO A 8 6.78 12.45 6.01
CA PRO A 8 5.83 11.61 6.76
C PRO A 8 5.90 10.12 6.39
N VAL A 9 6.72 9.78 5.39
CA VAL A 9 7.14 8.41 5.06
C VAL A 9 7.85 7.72 6.23
N PHE A 10 8.47 8.47 7.15
CA PHE A 10 9.27 7.91 8.25
C PHE A 10 8.55 7.90 9.62
N GLY A 11 7.28 8.30 9.68
CA GLY A 11 6.50 8.25 10.92
C GLY A 11 6.06 6.82 11.29
N SER A 12 5.98 6.53 12.59
CA SER A 12 5.51 5.24 13.15
C SER A 12 4.11 4.86 12.63
N ASP A 13 3.23 5.83 12.42
CA ASP A 13 1.87 5.60 11.87
C ASP A 13 1.90 5.14 10.41
N TYR A 14 2.82 5.66 9.62
CA TYR A 14 2.98 5.25 8.22
C TYR A 14 3.50 3.81 8.12
N ALA A 15 4.41 3.42 9.00
CA ALA A 15 4.88 2.04 9.10
C ALA A 15 3.74 1.08 9.47
N ARG A 16 2.87 1.47 10.42
CA ARG A 16 1.68 0.70 10.79
C ARG A 16 0.69 0.57 9.62
N ALA A 17 0.37 1.67 8.95
CA ALA A 17 -0.53 1.66 7.79
C ALA A 17 0.00 0.76 6.66
N ARG A 18 1.31 0.85 6.36
CA ARG A 18 1.98 -0.02 5.39
C ARG A 18 1.89 -1.50 5.80
N ALA A 19 2.14 -1.82 7.06
CA ALA A 19 2.04 -3.19 7.57
C ALA A 19 0.62 -3.75 7.39
N VAL A 20 -0.41 -2.98 7.74
CA VAL A 20 -1.82 -3.38 7.56
C VAL A 20 -2.12 -3.71 6.09
N LEU A 21 -1.68 -2.87 5.15
CA LEU A 21 -1.91 -3.10 3.72
C LEU A 21 -1.13 -4.30 3.17
N LEU A 22 0.11 -4.49 3.62
CA LEU A 22 0.93 -5.66 3.29
C LEU A 22 0.25 -6.95 3.77
N HIS A 23 -0.21 -6.97 5.02
CA HIS A 23 -0.93 -8.11 5.58
C HIS A 23 -2.25 -8.36 4.85
N ALA A 24 -3.00 -7.31 4.52
CA ALA A 24 -4.24 -7.44 3.75
C ALA A 24 -3.98 -8.06 2.36
N ARG A 25 -2.92 -7.63 1.66
CA ARG A 25 -2.53 -8.24 0.36
C ARG A 25 -2.23 -9.71 0.51
N ARG A 26 -1.38 -10.06 1.48
CA ARG A 26 -0.94 -11.45 1.72
C ARG A 26 -2.11 -12.36 2.10
N ARG A 27 -3.00 -11.89 2.99
CA ARG A 27 -4.22 -12.62 3.37
C ARG A 27 -5.18 -12.85 2.22
N ALA A 28 -5.16 -11.97 1.21
CA ALA A 28 -5.96 -12.12 0.00
C ALA A 28 -5.30 -13.01 -1.06
N GLY A 29 -4.13 -13.60 -0.78
CA GLY A 29 -3.38 -14.42 -1.74
C GLY A 29 -2.86 -13.63 -2.96
N LEU A 30 -2.89 -12.30 -2.92
CA LEU A 30 -2.53 -11.49 -4.08
C LEU A 30 -1.02 -11.31 -4.19
N SER A 31 -0.46 -11.60 -5.36
CA SER A 31 0.92 -11.20 -5.68
C SER A 31 1.01 -9.67 -5.81
N GLN A 32 2.21 -9.10 -5.62
CA GLN A 32 2.44 -7.66 -5.84
C GLN A 32 2.07 -7.25 -7.27
N ARG A 33 2.31 -8.13 -8.25
CA ARG A 33 2.00 -7.91 -9.67
C ARG A 33 0.50 -7.90 -9.92
N ALA A 34 -0.25 -8.84 -9.33
CA ALA A 34 -1.70 -8.90 -9.44
C ALA A 34 -2.36 -7.68 -8.78
N LEU A 35 -1.84 -7.24 -7.63
CA LEU A 35 -2.30 -6.00 -6.99
C LEU A 35 -1.99 -4.78 -7.86
N ALA A 36 -0.77 -4.68 -8.40
CA ALA A 36 -0.37 -3.56 -9.25
C ALA A 36 -1.26 -3.45 -10.49
N GLN A 37 -1.56 -4.57 -11.14
CA GLN A 37 -2.52 -4.65 -12.26
C GLN A 37 -3.91 -4.17 -11.84
N ALA A 38 -4.43 -4.64 -10.71
CA ALA A 38 -5.74 -4.21 -10.20
C ALA A 38 -5.80 -2.72 -9.83
N LEU A 39 -4.66 -2.12 -9.50
CA LEU A 39 -4.54 -0.68 -9.23
C LEU A 39 -4.26 0.15 -10.50
N GLY A 40 -4.00 -0.50 -11.64
CA GLY A 40 -3.55 0.19 -12.87
C GLY A 40 -2.18 0.85 -12.69
N LYS A 41 -1.30 0.23 -11.89
CA LYS A 41 0.04 0.74 -11.56
C LYS A 41 1.13 -0.26 -11.97
N ALA A 42 2.36 0.22 -12.08
CA ALA A 42 3.54 -0.63 -12.27
C ALA A 42 3.82 -1.49 -11.02
N ASN A 43 4.39 -2.69 -11.19
CA ASN A 43 4.81 -3.54 -10.07
C ASN A 43 5.78 -2.80 -9.11
N SER A 44 6.71 -2.02 -9.67
CA SER A 44 7.66 -1.19 -8.92
C SER A 44 6.98 -0.20 -7.97
N HIS A 45 5.75 0.24 -8.30
CA HIS A 45 4.95 1.08 -7.42
C HIS A 45 4.65 0.37 -6.10
N VAL A 46 4.07 -0.84 -6.18
CA VAL A 46 3.71 -1.65 -5.00
C VAL A 46 4.96 -2.02 -4.21
N THR A 47 6.03 -2.43 -4.89
CA THR A 47 7.31 -2.79 -4.24
C THR A 47 7.92 -1.63 -3.47
N ARG A 48 7.93 -0.42 -4.06
CA ARG A 48 8.44 0.78 -3.37
C ARG A 48 7.57 1.16 -2.18
N ILE A 49 6.25 1.00 -2.28
CA ILE A 49 5.36 1.23 -1.13
C ILE A 49 5.66 0.25 -0.01
N GLU A 50 5.76 -1.06 -0.30
CA GLU A 50 6.01 -2.10 0.72
C GLU A 50 7.39 -1.95 1.37
N ARG A 51 8.37 -1.44 0.64
CA ARG A 51 9.70 -1.09 1.16
C ARG A 51 9.76 0.26 1.87
N GLY A 52 8.67 1.02 1.94
CA GLY A 52 8.65 2.36 2.55
C GLY A 52 9.41 3.42 1.75
N GLN A 53 9.74 3.15 0.48
CA GLN A 53 10.43 4.06 -0.43
C GLN A 53 9.46 4.98 -1.18
N ARG A 54 8.14 4.82 -0.95
CA ARG A 54 7.11 5.67 -1.52
C ARG A 54 5.91 5.80 -0.59
N ARG A 55 5.26 6.96 -0.65
CA ARG A 55 4.00 7.28 0.03
C ARG A 55 2.84 6.49 -0.58
N ILE A 56 1.97 5.98 0.28
CA ILE A 56 0.65 5.45 -0.04
C ILE A 56 -0.31 6.62 -0.09
N ASP A 57 -1.03 6.77 -1.20
CA ASP A 57 -2.14 7.71 -1.31
C ASP A 57 -3.40 7.11 -0.64
N LEU A 58 -4.29 7.95 -0.09
CA LEU A 58 -5.56 7.51 0.47
C LEU A 58 -6.42 6.77 -0.59
N LEU A 59 -6.38 7.21 -1.84
CA LEU A 59 -7.07 6.54 -2.94
C LEU A 59 -6.46 5.16 -3.24
N ASP A 60 -5.14 5.04 -3.16
CA ASP A 60 -4.45 3.76 -3.31
C ASP A 60 -4.78 2.82 -2.14
N SER A 61 -4.82 3.34 -0.90
CA SER A 61 -5.15 2.55 0.30
C SER A 61 -6.57 1.97 0.27
N SER A 62 -7.55 2.75 -0.20
CA SER A 62 -8.95 2.33 -0.30
C SER A 62 -9.15 1.28 -1.40
N ARG A 63 -8.51 1.45 -2.56
CA ARG A 63 -8.53 0.45 -3.64
C ARG A 63 -7.84 -0.85 -3.23
N TRP A 64 -6.71 -0.78 -2.53
CA TRP A 64 -5.99 -1.94 -2.01
C TRP A 64 -6.83 -2.73 -1.00
N ARG A 65 -7.50 -2.02 -0.07
CA ARG A 65 -8.41 -2.65 0.89
C ARG A 65 -9.58 -3.35 0.19
N ARG A 66 -10.24 -2.70 -0.77
CA ARG A 66 -11.34 -3.33 -1.53
C ARG A 66 -10.90 -4.62 -2.22
N ARG A 67 -9.74 -4.61 -2.88
CA ARG A 67 -9.26 -5.78 -3.62
C ARG A 67 -8.84 -6.94 -2.70
N SER A 68 -8.32 -6.64 -1.51
CA SER A 68 -7.95 -7.67 -0.53
C SER A 68 -9.12 -8.28 0.22
N VAL A 69 -10.25 -7.57 0.34
CA VAL A 69 -11.48 -8.09 0.98
C VAL A 69 -12.35 -8.89 0.00
N ALA A 70 -12.32 -8.55 -1.29
CA ALA A 70 -13.14 -9.19 -2.32
C ALA A 70 -12.82 -10.67 -2.58
N THR A 71 -11.59 -11.14 -2.29
CA THR A 71 -11.18 -12.54 -2.51
C THR A 71 -11.78 -13.53 -1.49
N ARG A 72 -12.66 -13.09 -0.59
CA ARG A 72 -13.28 -13.95 0.45
C ARG A 72 -14.71 -14.42 0.10
N ARG A 73 -15.09 -14.36 -1.17
CA ARG A 73 -16.35 -14.90 -1.70
C ARG A 73 -16.07 -15.82 -2.88
N SER A 74 -15.58 -17.02 -2.60
CA SER A 74 -15.65 -18.19 -3.47
C SER A 74 -15.62 -19.41 -2.56
#